data_AF-A0AAV6R0M9-F1
#
_entry.id   AF-A0AAV6R0M9-F1
#
_cell.length_a   1.000
_cell.length_b   1.000
_cell.length_c   1.000
_cell.angle_alpha   90.00
_cell.angle_beta   90.00
_cell.angle_gamma   90.00
#
_symmetry.space_group_name_H-M   'P 1'
#
loop_
_entity.id
_entity.type
_entity.pdbx_description
1 polymer ?
#
loop_
_entity_poly.entity_id
_entity_poly.type
_entity_poly.pdbx_seq_one_letter_code
_entity_poly.pdbx_strand_id
1 'polypeptide(L)'
;MAIRLQHTTDKNLPDYLKIMDILCLVHREMLEGDIEQPISVRDHTKSRKKEAESEKSALLKTVETLPEVSSYSSTSITVTMSFLSGPSSSTIQEQRDRWERKRTRTAKELVKTEQQYCQQLELVTTYFVEILKAKGTLRQDIRENIFSSIKAIHSINQSLLVHLENGYFGRGFDQFCPHLQHYNTYVDNIYNASKVLGIQLKKNKTFRRFKKLQEARPEFNNQRLEELLQLPVLRIDQYKHFLQDLAANTCPDTPEFEQLSRAVTAVCEVSQRIENNTRRHENHLQLCRVQKLLKGRSTKVLAAGRWYIREGWLKVVPPKGKEAKPKMFFLFSDMLLQAKRCSQLHPSNGDKFTGQHMYPLQDCTVEKVFGHTKSRGGLLSLNFPKAKVLLMSSNQEDLNDWYQSLSSAVRKLQSKQTVVYQRDNPVHSAAAAADALSSSDSNAGRKRNLEAHKPPVEWESSAPKRMKQSTAPEQSSAEESTSSCVIL
;
A
#
# COMPACT_ATOMS: atom_id res chain seq x y z
N MET A 1 -9.05 -53.01 52.23
CA MET A 1 -10.38 -52.50 52.58
C MET A 1 -10.85 -51.61 51.44
N ALA A 2 -11.98 -51.92 50.80
CA ALA A 2 -12.46 -51.16 49.64
C ALA A 2 -13.50 -50.12 50.07
N ILE A 3 -13.39 -48.88 49.58
CA ILE A 3 -14.52 -47.96 49.45
C ILE A 3 -14.57 -47.48 48.00
N ARG A 4 -15.76 -47.60 47.42
CA ARG A 4 -16.08 -47.47 46.00
C ARG A 4 -16.82 -46.16 45.82
N LEU A 5 -16.21 -45.14 45.21
CA LEU A 5 -16.93 -43.94 44.79
C LEU A 5 -17.37 -44.11 43.33
N GLN A 6 -18.68 -44.25 43.14
CA GLN A 6 -19.30 -44.31 41.82
C GLN A 6 -19.31 -42.90 41.22
N HIS A 7 -18.57 -42.68 40.14
CA HIS A 7 -18.86 -41.55 39.27
C HIS A 7 -20.12 -41.85 38.47
N THR A 8 -21.23 -41.20 38.84
CA THR A 8 -22.43 -41.14 38.02
C THR A 8 -22.09 -40.40 36.73
N THR A 9 -22.06 -41.12 35.60
CA THR A 9 -21.97 -40.51 34.27
C THR A 9 -23.30 -39.86 33.93
N ASP A 10 -23.52 -38.63 34.42
CA ASP A 10 -24.62 -37.81 33.95
C ASP A 10 -24.35 -37.43 32.47
N LYS A 11 -25.17 -37.99 31.57
CA LYS A 11 -24.99 -37.85 30.13
C LYS A 11 -25.43 -36.49 29.59
N ASN A 12 -25.99 -35.60 30.42
CA ASN A 12 -26.57 -34.33 30.00
C ASN A 12 -25.78 -33.06 30.41
N LEU A 13 -24.49 -33.17 30.70
CA LEU A 13 -23.64 -31.99 30.85
C LEU A 13 -23.32 -31.37 29.46
N PRO A 14 -23.63 -30.08 29.20
CA PRO A 14 -23.33 -29.42 27.93
C PRO A 14 -21.85 -29.53 27.54
N ASP A 15 -21.56 -29.80 26.27
CA ASP A 15 -20.19 -30.06 25.78
C ASP A 15 -19.19 -28.93 26.09
N TYR A 16 -19.67 -27.70 26.28
CA TYR A 16 -18.85 -26.57 26.73
C TYR A 16 -18.19 -26.80 28.09
N LEU A 17 -18.85 -27.47 29.04
CA LEU A 17 -18.27 -27.78 30.36
C LEU A 17 -17.18 -28.84 30.25
N LYS A 18 -17.40 -29.90 29.47
CA LYS A 18 -16.37 -30.91 29.17
C LYS A 18 -15.13 -30.30 28.48
N ILE A 19 -15.35 -29.34 27.57
CA ILE A 19 -14.26 -28.58 26.93
C ILE A 19 -13.54 -27.68 27.96
N MET A 20 -14.26 -27.05 28.89
CA MET A 20 -13.65 -26.25 29.96
C MET A 20 -12.84 -27.11 30.94
N ASP A 21 -13.30 -28.32 31.28
CA ASP A 21 -12.55 -29.27 32.11
C ASP A 21 -11.26 -29.74 31.41
N ILE A 22 -11.34 -30.11 30.13
CA ILE A 22 -10.17 -30.46 29.30
C ILE A 22 -9.19 -29.27 29.21
N LEU A 23 -9.69 -28.04 29.06
CA LEU A 23 -8.85 -26.83 29.06
C LEU A 23 -8.19 -26.55 30.41
N CYS A 24 -8.88 -26.82 31.52
CA CYS A 24 -8.30 -26.69 32.86
C CYS A 24 -7.26 -27.77 33.15
N LEU A 25 -7.45 -28.99 32.63
CA LEU A 25 -6.50 -30.10 32.72
C LEU A 25 -5.23 -29.82 31.90
N VAL A 26 -5.35 -29.48 30.61
CA VAL A 26 -4.20 -29.12 29.75
C VAL A 26 -3.44 -27.91 30.31
N HIS A 27 -4.12 -26.93 30.91
CA HIS A 27 -3.47 -25.78 31.55
C HIS A 27 -2.82 -26.13 32.91
N ARG A 28 -3.24 -27.21 33.59
CA ARG A 28 -2.56 -27.72 34.79
C ARG A 28 -1.29 -28.48 34.39
N GLU A 29 -1.41 -29.42 33.46
CA GLU A 29 -0.27 -30.21 32.94
C GLU A 29 0.84 -29.33 32.34
N MET A 30 0.47 -28.26 31.60
CA MET A 30 1.46 -27.32 31.04
C MET A 30 2.09 -26.33 32.04
N LEU A 31 1.74 -26.38 33.33
CA LEU A 31 2.38 -25.57 34.38
C LEU A 31 3.21 -26.39 35.38
N GLU A 32 3.09 -27.71 35.36
CA GLU A 32 3.76 -28.63 36.29
C GLU A 32 4.95 -29.37 35.65
N GLY A 33 5.19 -29.18 34.34
CA GLY A 33 6.21 -29.89 33.56
C GLY A 33 7.44 -29.07 33.17
N ASP A 34 8.35 -28.84 34.11
CA ASP A 34 9.75 -28.47 33.86
C ASP A 34 10.65 -29.26 34.84
N ILE A 35 11.28 -30.35 34.38
CA ILE A 35 12.53 -30.98 34.89
C ILE A 35 12.95 -32.11 33.91
N GLU A 36 14.10 -31.88 33.26
CA GLU A 36 15.09 -32.81 32.66
C GLU A 36 14.71 -33.94 31.66
N GLN A 37 15.69 -34.31 30.83
CA GLN A 37 15.60 -35.19 29.63
C GLN A 37 16.17 -36.62 29.91
N PRO A 38 16.47 -37.47 28.91
CA PRO A 38 15.92 -37.69 27.55
C PRO A 38 15.49 -39.18 27.34
N ILE A 39 14.94 -39.57 26.18
CA ILE A 39 15.14 -40.93 25.59
C ILE A 39 14.69 -41.05 24.10
N SER A 40 15.59 -41.60 23.29
CA SER A 40 15.46 -42.35 22.01
C SER A 40 14.30 -42.11 21.03
N VAL A 41 14.65 -41.64 19.82
CA VAL A 41 13.83 -41.74 18.59
C VAL A 41 14.12 -43.04 17.85
N ARG A 42 13.10 -43.89 17.61
CA ARG A 42 13.06 -44.89 16.51
C ARG A 42 11.63 -45.35 16.18
N ASP A 43 11.44 -45.80 14.94
CA ASP A 43 10.25 -46.48 14.38
C ASP A 43 8.92 -45.74 14.15
N HIS A 44 8.93 -44.73 13.25
CA HIS A 44 7.73 -44.30 12.50
C HIS A 44 7.98 -44.08 10.98
N THR A 45 8.64 -45.03 10.31
CA THR A 45 8.88 -44.98 8.84
C THR A 45 8.17 -46.06 8.02
N LYS A 46 7.46 -47.01 8.65
CA LYS A 46 6.72 -48.09 7.93
C LYS A 46 5.23 -47.80 7.67
N SER A 47 4.55 -46.93 8.44
CA SER A 47 3.13 -46.61 8.16
C SER A 47 2.92 -45.72 6.92
N ARG A 48 3.78 -44.70 6.74
CA ARG A 48 3.60 -43.68 5.69
C ARG A 48 3.67 -44.18 4.24
N LYS A 49 4.16 -45.40 3.98
CA LYS A 49 4.16 -45.98 2.62
C LYS A 49 2.87 -46.69 2.24
N LYS A 50 2.08 -47.22 3.19
CA LYS A 50 0.80 -47.89 2.88
C LYS A 50 -0.37 -46.92 2.71
N GLU A 51 -0.35 -45.78 3.38
CA GLU A 51 -1.38 -44.73 3.24
C GLU A 51 -1.34 -44.07 1.85
N ALA A 52 -0.15 -43.73 1.35
CA ALA A 52 0.04 -43.04 0.07
C ALA A 52 -0.38 -43.88 -1.17
N GLU A 53 -0.33 -45.22 -1.09
CA GLU A 53 -0.81 -46.09 -2.17
C GLU A 53 -2.34 -46.27 -2.15
N SER A 54 -2.97 -46.15 -0.97
CA SER A 54 -4.43 -46.22 -0.84
C SER A 54 -5.13 -44.98 -1.40
N GLU A 55 -4.62 -43.78 -1.12
CA GLU A 55 -5.22 -42.52 -1.61
C GLU A 55 -5.12 -42.37 -3.13
N LYS A 56 -4.05 -42.88 -3.77
CA LYS A 56 -3.88 -42.84 -5.23
C LYS A 56 -4.91 -43.70 -5.98
N SER A 57 -5.41 -44.77 -5.37
CA SER A 57 -6.47 -45.61 -5.95
C SER A 57 -7.89 -45.05 -5.75
N ALA A 58 -8.09 -44.15 -4.77
CA ALA A 58 -9.39 -43.55 -4.50
C ALA A 58 -9.72 -42.41 -5.49
N LEU A 59 -8.71 -41.60 -5.84
CA LEU A 59 -8.88 -40.43 -6.73
C LEU A 59 -9.15 -40.78 -8.20
N LEU A 60 -8.92 -42.03 -8.62
CA LEU A 60 -9.19 -42.47 -10.00
C LEU A 60 -10.63 -42.96 -10.22
N LYS A 61 -11.49 -42.95 -9.19
CA LYS A 61 -12.88 -43.47 -9.24
C LYS A 61 -13.95 -42.40 -9.01
N THR A 62 -13.61 -41.11 -9.04
CA THR A 62 -14.54 -40.00 -8.73
C THR A 62 -14.73 -39.01 -9.90
N VAL A 63 -14.42 -39.44 -11.13
CA VAL A 63 -14.60 -38.64 -12.37
C VAL A 63 -15.77 -39.15 -13.22
N GLU A 64 -16.34 -40.30 -12.90
CA GLU A 64 -17.57 -40.82 -13.52
C GLU A 64 -18.79 -40.65 -12.61
N THR A 65 -19.95 -40.45 -13.23
CA THR A 65 -21.31 -40.29 -12.67
C THR A 65 -21.68 -38.91 -12.09
N LEU A 66 -22.38 -38.09 -12.88
CA LEU A 66 -23.66 -37.42 -12.56
C LEU A 66 -24.38 -37.03 -13.89
N PRO A 67 -25.72 -36.87 -13.93
CA PRO A 67 -26.51 -36.97 -15.17
C PRO A 67 -27.00 -35.63 -15.79
N GLU A 68 -27.60 -35.74 -16.98
CA GLU A 68 -28.10 -34.67 -17.87
C GLU A 68 -29.35 -33.91 -17.38
N VAL A 69 -29.50 -32.64 -17.79
CA VAL A 69 -30.75 -32.04 -18.30
C VAL A 69 -30.43 -31.05 -19.44
N SER A 70 -31.34 -30.95 -20.43
CA SER A 70 -31.21 -30.30 -21.75
C SER A 70 -31.04 -28.76 -21.76
N SER A 71 -30.49 -28.11 -22.80
CA SER A 71 -31.16 -27.96 -24.11
C SER A 71 -30.36 -27.09 -25.13
N TYR A 72 -30.81 -27.14 -26.40
CA TYR A 72 -30.51 -26.28 -27.57
C TYR A 72 -29.37 -26.68 -28.56
N SER A 73 -29.84 -27.26 -29.67
CA SER A 73 -29.40 -27.10 -31.07
C SER A 73 -27.99 -27.53 -31.49
N SER A 74 -27.91 -28.71 -32.09
CA SER A 74 -26.74 -29.19 -32.84
C SER A 74 -26.62 -28.53 -34.22
N THR A 75 -25.41 -28.13 -34.60
CA THR A 75 -25.01 -28.06 -36.01
C THR A 75 -23.60 -28.63 -36.12
N SER A 76 -23.49 -29.87 -36.56
CA SER A 76 -22.21 -30.57 -36.67
C SER A 76 -21.38 -30.00 -37.80
N ILE A 77 -20.22 -29.42 -37.49
CA ILE A 77 -19.18 -29.13 -38.49
C ILE A 77 -18.22 -30.32 -38.54
N THR A 78 -18.30 -31.09 -39.61
CA THR A 78 -17.41 -32.22 -39.88
C THR A 78 -15.99 -31.70 -40.14
N VAL A 79 -15.07 -31.91 -39.19
CA VAL A 79 -13.64 -31.60 -39.41
C VAL A 79 -13.01 -32.70 -40.24
N THR A 80 -12.89 -32.47 -41.54
CA THR A 80 -12.10 -33.31 -42.45
C THR A 80 -10.61 -33.05 -42.23
N MET A 81 -9.94 -33.99 -41.55
CA MET A 81 -8.47 -34.01 -41.43
C MET A 81 -7.82 -34.18 -42.82
N SER A 82 -7.48 -33.05 -43.43
CA SER A 82 -6.72 -33.00 -44.68
C SER A 82 -5.23 -32.88 -44.33
N PHE A 83 -4.46 -33.92 -44.66
CA PHE A 83 -3.03 -33.97 -44.42
C PHE A 83 -2.27 -33.02 -45.36
N LEU A 84 -1.34 -32.26 -44.77
CA LEU A 84 -0.11 -31.74 -45.37
C LEU A 84 -0.25 -30.91 -46.67
N SER A 85 -0.29 -29.61 -46.49
CA SER A 85 0.42 -28.67 -47.35
C SER A 85 1.14 -27.66 -46.45
N GLY A 86 2.38 -27.29 -46.80
CA GLY A 86 3.16 -26.33 -46.01
C GLY A 86 2.47 -24.96 -45.93
N PRO A 87 2.85 -24.08 -44.98
CA PRO A 87 2.19 -22.79 -44.80
C PRO A 87 2.28 -21.98 -46.10
N SER A 88 1.15 -21.83 -46.79
CA SER A 88 1.07 -21.05 -48.01
C SER A 88 1.37 -19.58 -47.70
N SER A 89 2.06 -18.91 -48.62
CA SER A 89 2.43 -17.50 -48.47
C SER A 89 1.21 -16.59 -48.25
N SER A 90 0.02 -16.99 -48.71
CA SER A 90 -1.24 -16.29 -48.47
C SER A 90 -1.61 -16.21 -46.99
N THR A 91 -1.56 -17.33 -46.26
CA THR A 91 -1.96 -17.37 -44.83
C THR A 91 -1.04 -16.55 -43.94
N ILE A 92 0.27 -16.50 -44.25
CA ILE A 92 1.23 -15.65 -43.53
C ILE A 92 0.98 -14.17 -43.85
N GLN A 93 0.67 -13.84 -45.11
CA GLN A 93 0.37 -12.46 -45.50
C GLN A 93 -0.93 -11.96 -44.85
N GLU A 94 -2.00 -12.77 -44.84
CA GLU A 94 -3.27 -12.45 -44.18
C GLU A 94 -3.10 -12.17 -42.68
N GLN A 95 -2.20 -12.91 -41.99
CA GLN A 95 -1.85 -12.66 -40.59
C GLN A 95 -1.10 -11.34 -40.41
N ARG A 96 -0.10 -11.04 -41.26
CA ARG A 96 0.62 -9.76 -41.25
C ARG A 96 -0.32 -8.58 -41.49
N ASP A 97 -1.19 -8.68 -42.49
CA ASP A 97 -2.21 -7.66 -42.78
C ASP A 97 -3.17 -7.47 -41.61
N ARG A 98 -3.45 -8.53 -40.83
CA ARG A 98 -4.29 -8.47 -39.63
C ARG A 98 -3.61 -7.72 -38.49
N TRP A 99 -2.32 -7.98 -38.26
CA TRP A 99 -1.53 -7.25 -37.26
C TRP A 99 -1.36 -5.78 -37.63
N GLU A 100 -1.06 -5.45 -38.89
CA GLU A 100 -0.94 -4.04 -39.31
C GLU A 100 -2.29 -3.30 -39.21
N ARG A 101 -3.41 -3.94 -39.56
CA ARG A 101 -4.75 -3.39 -39.32
C ARG A 101 -5.04 -3.14 -37.83
N LYS A 102 -4.56 -4.02 -36.93
CA LYS A 102 -4.68 -3.80 -35.48
C LYS A 102 -3.80 -2.63 -35.04
N ARG A 103 -2.50 -2.64 -35.38
CA ARG A 103 -1.53 -1.57 -35.09
C ARG A 103 -2.04 -0.20 -35.55
N THR A 104 -2.50 -0.10 -36.79
CA THR A 104 -3.08 1.11 -37.38
C THR A 104 -4.33 1.60 -36.61
N ARG A 105 -5.18 0.69 -36.11
CA ARG A 105 -6.35 1.07 -35.29
C ARG A 105 -5.92 1.61 -33.93
N THR A 106 -5.06 0.87 -33.22
CA THR A 106 -4.50 1.26 -31.91
C THR A 106 -3.79 2.62 -32.00
N ALA A 107 -2.99 2.83 -33.05
CA ALA A 107 -2.31 4.10 -33.33
C ALA A 107 -3.27 5.28 -33.50
N LYS A 108 -4.32 5.13 -34.33
CA LYS A 108 -5.33 6.18 -34.56
C LYS A 108 -6.12 6.52 -33.29
N GLU A 109 -6.45 5.51 -32.48
CA GLU A 109 -7.14 5.70 -31.21
C GLU A 109 -6.26 6.37 -30.15
N LEU A 110 -4.98 5.99 -30.08
CA LEU A 110 -4.00 6.63 -29.22
C LEU A 110 -3.86 8.13 -29.54
N VAL A 111 -3.67 8.49 -30.81
CA VAL A 111 -3.56 9.91 -31.24
C VAL A 111 -4.83 10.68 -30.87
N LYS A 112 -6.00 10.18 -31.27
CA LYS A 112 -7.29 10.83 -30.98
C LYS A 112 -7.51 11.05 -29.48
N THR A 113 -7.17 10.07 -28.65
CA THR A 113 -7.31 10.20 -27.19
C THR A 113 -6.22 11.06 -26.56
N GLU A 114 -5.02 11.16 -27.15
CA GLU A 114 -3.98 12.08 -26.69
C GLU A 114 -4.35 13.54 -26.97
N GLN A 115 -4.93 13.83 -28.13
CA GLN A 115 -5.46 15.17 -28.46
C GLN A 115 -6.49 15.63 -27.41
N GLN A 116 -7.45 14.77 -27.10
CA GLN A 116 -8.49 15.02 -26.09
C GLN A 116 -7.89 15.20 -24.68
N TYR A 117 -6.91 14.36 -24.32
CA TYR A 117 -6.23 14.44 -23.03
C TYR A 117 -5.41 15.73 -22.89
N CYS A 118 -4.64 16.12 -23.91
CA CYS A 118 -3.90 17.39 -23.92
C CYS A 118 -4.85 18.58 -23.81
N GLN A 119 -5.96 18.60 -24.56
CA GLN A 119 -6.99 19.64 -24.45
C GLN A 119 -7.56 19.73 -23.03
N GLN A 120 -7.86 18.61 -22.38
CA GLN A 120 -8.32 18.60 -20.98
C GLN A 120 -7.27 19.14 -20.00
N LEU A 121 -5.99 18.79 -20.19
CA LEU A 121 -4.89 19.33 -19.39
C LEU A 121 -4.67 20.84 -19.61
N GLU A 122 -4.86 21.33 -20.83
CA GLU A 122 -4.81 22.74 -21.18
C GLU A 122 -5.92 23.52 -20.46
N LEU A 123 -7.15 23.01 -20.47
CA LEU A 123 -8.28 23.61 -19.75
C LEU A 123 -7.99 23.70 -18.24
N VAL A 124 -7.48 22.63 -17.62
CA VAL A 124 -7.10 22.66 -16.19
C VAL A 124 -5.96 23.65 -15.94
N THR A 125 -4.92 23.63 -16.77
CA THR A 125 -3.77 24.53 -16.62
C THR A 125 -4.18 26.00 -16.72
N THR A 126 -4.95 26.35 -17.74
CA THR A 126 -5.41 27.72 -17.99
C THR A 126 -6.40 28.20 -16.93
N TYR A 127 -7.52 27.51 -16.76
CA TYR A 127 -8.63 28.00 -15.94
C TYR A 127 -8.45 27.73 -14.45
N PHE A 128 -7.79 26.63 -14.07
CA PHE A 128 -7.63 26.25 -12.67
C PHE A 128 -6.23 26.51 -12.09
N VAL A 129 -5.18 26.64 -12.90
CA VAL A 129 -3.86 27.03 -12.40
C VAL A 129 -3.56 28.51 -12.65
N GLU A 130 -3.59 29.00 -13.89
CA GLU A 130 -3.20 30.40 -14.17
C GLU A 130 -4.26 31.42 -13.75
N ILE A 131 -5.52 31.27 -14.16
CA ILE A 131 -6.56 32.24 -13.77
C ILE A 131 -6.79 32.22 -12.26
N LEU A 132 -6.67 31.06 -11.60
CA LEU A 132 -6.71 30.96 -10.14
C LEU A 132 -5.53 31.65 -9.46
N LYS A 133 -4.32 31.55 -10.06
CA LYS A 133 -3.12 32.27 -9.60
C LYS A 133 -3.31 33.78 -9.71
N ALA A 134 -3.77 34.26 -10.86
CA ALA A 134 -4.05 35.68 -11.10
C ALA A 134 -5.16 36.25 -10.20
N LYS A 135 -6.21 35.48 -9.92
CA LYS A 135 -7.29 35.87 -8.99
C LYS A 135 -6.94 35.73 -7.51
N GLY A 136 -5.75 35.24 -7.16
CA GLY A 136 -5.26 35.14 -5.77
C GLY A 136 -6.13 34.31 -4.81
N THR A 137 -7.08 33.52 -5.31
CA THR A 137 -8.18 32.97 -4.50
C THR A 137 -7.75 31.80 -3.60
N LEU A 138 -6.61 31.16 -3.92
CA LEU A 138 -5.87 30.25 -3.05
C LEU A 138 -4.42 30.72 -2.95
N ARG A 139 -3.78 30.51 -1.80
CA ARG A 139 -2.33 30.74 -1.61
C ARG A 139 -1.49 29.79 -2.47
N GLN A 140 -0.24 30.16 -2.73
CA GLN A 140 0.68 29.36 -3.56
C GLN A 140 0.90 27.94 -3.03
N ASP A 141 1.17 27.79 -1.73
CA ASP A 141 1.35 26.49 -1.06
C ASP A 141 0.15 25.56 -1.25
N ILE A 142 -1.06 26.12 -1.19
CA ILE A 142 -2.31 25.36 -1.37
C ILE A 142 -2.50 24.98 -2.85
N ARG A 143 -2.15 25.87 -3.79
CA ARG A 143 -2.20 25.57 -5.24
C ARG A 143 -1.23 24.44 -5.59
N GLU A 144 0.01 24.51 -5.12
CA GLU A 144 1.03 23.47 -5.34
C GLU A 144 0.58 22.11 -4.78
N ASN A 145 -0.01 22.09 -3.57
CA ASN A 145 -0.57 20.86 -2.99
C ASN A 145 -1.75 20.26 -3.78
N ILE A 146 -2.53 21.06 -4.53
CA ILE A 146 -3.67 20.57 -5.32
C ILE A 146 -3.22 20.16 -6.73
N PHE A 147 -2.42 20.99 -7.41
CA PHE A 147 -2.10 20.83 -8.83
C PHE A 147 -0.77 20.12 -9.09
N SER A 148 0.16 20.10 -8.12
CA SER A 148 1.46 19.41 -8.23
C SER A 148 2.16 19.70 -9.57
N SER A 149 2.69 18.67 -10.21
CA SER A 149 3.38 18.68 -11.51
C SER A 149 2.46 18.72 -12.74
N ILE A 150 1.16 18.99 -12.64
CA ILE A 150 0.21 18.90 -13.78
C ILE A 150 0.60 19.75 -14.99
N LYS A 151 1.26 20.90 -14.77
CA LYS A 151 1.81 21.76 -15.83
C LYS A 151 2.96 21.11 -16.59
N ALA A 152 3.86 20.42 -15.86
CA ALA A 152 4.96 19.70 -16.47
C ALA A 152 4.43 18.51 -17.27
N ILE A 153 3.44 17.79 -16.74
CA ILE A 153 2.69 16.74 -17.45
C ILE A 153 2.11 17.31 -18.76
N HIS A 154 1.32 18.38 -18.70
CA HIS A 154 0.77 19.03 -19.90
C HIS A 154 1.84 19.35 -20.96
N SER A 155 2.96 19.94 -20.56
CA SER A 155 4.06 20.28 -21.48
C SER A 155 4.70 19.07 -22.14
N ILE A 156 4.94 17.97 -21.41
CA ILE A 156 5.56 16.76 -21.99
C ILE A 156 4.56 15.98 -22.86
N ASN A 157 3.27 16.05 -22.54
CA ASN A 157 2.21 15.43 -23.33
C ASN A 157 1.95 16.17 -24.64
N GLN A 158 2.01 17.51 -24.64
CA GLN A 158 2.01 18.28 -25.89
C GLN A 158 3.20 17.89 -26.80
N SER A 159 4.40 17.71 -26.23
CA SER A 159 5.57 17.25 -27.00
C SER A 159 5.39 15.82 -27.53
N LEU A 160 4.84 14.91 -26.72
CA LEU A 160 4.51 13.54 -27.14
C LEU A 160 3.49 13.56 -28.29
N LEU A 161 2.42 14.33 -28.17
CA LEU A 161 1.36 14.44 -29.17
C LEU A 161 1.90 14.81 -30.55
N VAL A 162 2.83 15.76 -30.64
CA VAL A 162 3.49 16.14 -31.91
C VAL A 162 4.20 14.94 -32.56
N HIS A 163 4.84 14.06 -31.79
CA HIS A 163 5.44 12.84 -32.35
C HIS A 163 4.38 11.83 -32.80
N LEU A 164 3.30 11.66 -32.03
CA LEU A 164 2.23 10.71 -32.33
C LEU A 164 1.44 11.11 -33.58
N GLU A 165 1.14 12.39 -33.77
CA GLU A 165 0.47 12.92 -34.97
C GLU A 165 1.30 12.74 -36.25
N ASN A 166 2.63 12.82 -36.12
CA ASN A 166 3.57 12.51 -37.21
C ASN A 166 3.85 11.00 -37.38
N GLY A 167 3.19 10.13 -36.60
CA GLY A 167 3.34 8.67 -36.68
C GLY A 167 4.64 8.11 -36.07
N TYR A 168 5.40 8.90 -35.32
CA TYR A 168 6.66 8.49 -34.69
C TYR A 168 6.42 7.89 -33.29
N PHE A 169 5.68 6.78 -33.21
CA PHE A 169 5.26 6.18 -31.93
C PHE A 169 6.45 5.76 -31.04
N GLY A 170 7.36 4.93 -31.56
CA GLY A 170 8.55 4.51 -30.80
C GLY A 170 9.38 5.68 -30.30
N ARG A 171 9.83 6.55 -31.21
CA ARG A 171 10.65 7.74 -30.87
C ARG A 171 9.95 8.67 -29.89
N GLY A 172 8.65 8.93 -30.08
CA GLY A 172 7.87 9.82 -29.21
C GLY A 172 7.84 9.32 -27.77
N PHE A 173 7.58 8.02 -27.57
CA PHE A 173 7.58 7.44 -26.23
C PHE A 173 9.00 7.28 -25.65
N ASP A 174 10.01 6.95 -26.44
CA ASP A 174 11.41 6.86 -26.01
C ASP A 174 11.91 8.20 -25.46
N GLN A 175 11.50 9.32 -26.08
CA GLN A 175 11.77 10.69 -25.59
C GLN A 175 10.88 11.09 -24.40
N PHE A 176 9.65 10.60 -24.30
CA PHE A 176 8.73 10.88 -23.19
C PHE A 176 9.11 10.15 -21.88
N CYS A 177 9.63 8.92 -21.97
CA CYS A 177 9.91 8.07 -20.80
C CYS A 177 10.83 8.72 -19.74
N PRO A 178 11.94 9.39 -20.08
CA PRO A 178 12.75 10.14 -19.12
C PRO A 178 11.97 11.18 -18.29
N HIS A 179 10.84 11.67 -18.79
CA HIS A 179 10.02 12.67 -18.12
C HIS A 179 8.88 12.09 -17.24
N LEU A 180 8.73 10.76 -17.17
CA LEU A 180 7.75 10.08 -16.29
C LEU A 180 7.92 10.39 -14.80
N GLN A 181 9.07 10.92 -14.39
CA GLN A 181 9.28 11.55 -13.08
C GLN A 181 8.19 12.57 -12.71
N HIS A 182 7.65 13.33 -13.67
CA HIS A 182 6.55 14.28 -13.41
C HIS A 182 5.24 13.57 -13.06
N TYR A 183 4.96 12.42 -13.69
CA TYR A 183 3.83 11.56 -13.32
C TYR A 183 4.04 10.92 -11.95
N ASN A 184 5.25 10.43 -11.63
CA ASN A 184 5.58 9.91 -10.30
C ASN A 184 5.29 10.93 -9.19
N THR A 185 5.72 12.18 -9.35
CA THR A 185 5.43 13.30 -8.41
C THR A 185 3.93 13.58 -8.29
N TYR A 186 3.17 13.44 -9.37
CA TYR A 186 1.71 13.65 -9.38
C TYR A 186 0.97 12.52 -8.65
N VAL A 187 1.30 11.28 -8.99
CA VAL A 187 0.73 10.04 -8.45
C VAL A 187 0.98 9.89 -6.94
N ASP A 188 2.14 10.33 -6.44
CA ASP A 188 2.41 10.34 -5.00
C ASP A 188 1.57 11.38 -4.24
N ASN A 189 1.21 12.49 -4.89
CA ASN A 189 0.45 13.58 -4.26
C ASN A 189 -1.08 13.45 -4.41
N ILE A 190 -1.61 12.63 -5.33
CA ILE A 190 -3.05 12.69 -5.72
C ILE A 190 -4.03 12.58 -4.54
N TYR A 191 -3.77 11.71 -3.55
CA TYR A 191 -4.62 11.59 -2.37
C TYR A 191 -4.52 12.81 -1.42
N ASN A 192 -3.35 13.45 -1.35
CA ASN A 192 -3.17 14.69 -0.62
C ASN A 192 -3.86 15.85 -1.36
N ALA A 193 -3.73 15.94 -2.69
CA ALA A 193 -4.45 16.90 -3.52
C ALA A 193 -5.97 16.82 -3.32
N SER A 194 -6.56 15.62 -3.43
CA SER A 194 -8.00 15.39 -3.18
C SER A 194 -8.44 15.80 -1.77
N LYS A 195 -7.61 15.51 -0.75
CA LYS A 195 -7.86 15.91 0.64
C LYS A 195 -7.81 17.44 0.81
N VAL A 196 -6.77 18.10 0.28
CA VAL A 196 -6.59 19.56 0.36
C VAL A 196 -7.70 20.27 -0.41
N LEU A 197 -8.03 19.81 -1.62
CA LEU A 197 -9.15 20.30 -2.42
C LEU A 197 -10.48 20.22 -1.64
N GLY A 198 -10.80 19.06 -1.06
CA GLY A 198 -12.00 18.88 -0.24
C GLY A 198 -12.04 19.78 1.00
N ILE A 199 -10.89 20.08 1.62
CA ILE A 199 -10.80 21.06 2.73
C ILE A 199 -11.03 22.48 2.23
N GLN A 200 -10.42 22.88 1.11
CA GLN A 200 -10.59 24.23 0.54
C GLN A 200 -12.00 24.48 0.07
N LEU A 201 -12.66 23.52 -0.58
CA LEU A 201 -14.05 23.65 -0.97
C LEU A 201 -14.97 23.83 0.24
N LYS A 202 -14.71 23.13 1.35
CA LYS A 202 -15.46 23.30 2.60
C LYS A 202 -15.23 24.67 3.24
N LYS A 203 -13.98 25.13 3.36
CA LYS A 203 -13.60 26.33 4.13
C LYS A 203 -13.64 27.65 3.33
N ASN A 204 -13.26 27.64 2.06
CA ASN A 204 -13.08 28.84 1.24
C ASN A 204 -14.27 29.05 0.29
N LYS A 205 -15.21 29.93 0.69
CA LYS A 205 -16.39 30.28 -0.10
C LYS A 205 -16.03 30.88 -1.47
N THR A 206 -15.00 31.72 -1.53
CA THR A 206 -14.54 32.38 -2.75
C THR A 206 -13.99 31.37 -3.76
N PHE A 207 -13.17 30.42 -3.30
CA PHE A 207 -12.66 29.33 -4.13
C PHE A 207 -13.80 28.41 -4.62
N ARG A 208 -14.78 28.09 -3.76
CA ARG A 208 -15.95 27.31 -4.18
C ARG A 208 -16.76 28.02 -5.28
N ARG A 209 -16.97 29.34 -5.16
CA ARG A 209 -17.64 30.15 -6.20
C ARG A 209 -16.81 30.20 -7.49
N PHE A 210 -15.49 30.35 -7.37
CA PHE A 210 -14.56 30.32 -8.51
C PHE A 210 -14.65 28.98 -9.26
N LYS A 211 -14.55 27.85 -8.55
CA LYS A 211 -14.68 26.50 -9.14
C LYS A 211 -15.99 26.36 -9.89
N LYS A 212 -17.13 26.66 -9.25
CA LYS A 212 -18.45 26.58 -9.89
C LYS A 212 -18.55 27.45 -11.15
N LEU A 213 -17.88 28.60 -11.19
CA LEU A 213 -17.88 29.47 -12.36
C LEU A 213 -17.05 28.90 -13.52
N GLN A 214 -15.91 28.27 -13.25
CA GLN A 214 -15.12 27.61 -14.31
C GLN A 214 -15.80 26.32 -14.81
N GLU A 215 -16.41 25.52 -13.91
CA GLU A 215 -17.11 24.28 -14.29
C GLU A 215 -18.40 24.52 -15.09
N ALA A 216 -18.97 25.74 -15.03
CA ALA A 216 -20.14 26.13 -15.80
C ALA A 216 -19.82 26.55 -17.25
N ARG A 217 -18.55 26.54 -17.65
CA ARG A 217 -18.10 26.85 -19.01
C ARG A 217 -18.40 25.68 -19.96
N PRO A 218 -18.88 25.93 -21.20
CA PRO A 218 -19.15 24.88 -22.17
C PRO A 218 -17.91 24.04 -22.51
N GLU A 219 -16.71 24.65 -22.51
CA GLU A 219 -15.44 23.97 -22.76
C GLU A 219 -15.17 22.80 -21.80
N PHE A 220 -15.74 22.83 -20.58
CA PHE A 220 -15.57 21.79 -19.57
C PHE A 220 -16.56 20.64 -19.69
N ASN A 221 -17.58 20.73 -20.55
CA ASN A 221 -18.57 19.67 -20.80
C ASN A 221 -19.12 19.00 -19.52
N ASN A 222 -19.47 19.81 -18.50
CA ASN A 222 -19.91 19.39 -17.17
C ASN A 222 -18.92 18.56 -16.31
N GLN A 223 -17.67 18.37 -16.77
CA GLN A 223 -16.63 17.68 -15.99
C GLN A 223 -16.23 18.51 -14.76
N ARG A 224 -16.06 17.82 -13.63
CA ARG A 224 -15.65 18.45 -12.37
C ARG A 224 -14.14 18.46 -12.19
N LEU A 225 -13.60 19.45 -11.49
CA LEU A 225 -12.17 19.52 -11.17
C LEU A 225 -11.68 18.23 -10.49
N GLU A 226 -12.48 17.63 -9.61
CA GLU A 226 -12.16 16.37 -8.94
C GLU A 226 -11.90 15.23 -9.93
N GLU A 227 -12.66 15.17 -11.02
CA GLU A 227 -12.55 14.17 -12.10
C GLU A 227 -11.36 14.48 -13.02
N LEU A 228 -11.21 15.76 -13.41
CA LEU A 228 -10.12 16.23 -14.25
C LEU A 228 -8.74 15.98 -13.61
N LEU A 229 -8.62 16.14 -12.30
CA LEU A 229 -7.40 15.84 -11.56
C LEU A 229 -7.06 14.33 -11.53
N GLN A 230 -8.00 13.42 -11.82
CA GLN A 230 -7.68 11.99 -11.97
C GLN A 230 -7.14 11.64 -13.36
N LEU A 231 -7.34 12.48 -14.39
CA LEU A 231 -6.98 12.16 -15.78
C LEU A 231 -5.51 11.71 -15.95
N PRO A 232 -4.49 12.30 -15.28
CA PRO A 232 -3.12 11.80 -15.41
C PRO A 232 -2.91 10.39 -14.85
N VAL A 233 -3.65 9.99 -13.82
CA VAL A 233 -3.61 8.63 -13.27
C VAL A 233 -4.22 7.66 -14.29
N LEU A 234 -5.41 7.99 -14.80
CA LEU A 234 -6.12 7.20 -15.80
C LEU A 234 -5.36 7.08 -17.13
N ARG A 235 -4.61 8.12 -17.54
CA ARG A 235 -3.85 8.11 -18.78
C ARG A 235 -2.64 7.17 -18.74
N ILE A 236 -1.98 7.01 -17.58
CA ILE A 236 -0.91 6.01 -17.41
C ILE A 236 -1.43 4.60 -17.65
N ASP A 237 -2.61 4.27 -17.12
CA ASP A 237 -3.24 2.97 -17.37
C ASP A 237 -3.63 2.82 -18.85
N GLN A 238 -4.10 3.87 -19.53
CA GLN A 238 -4.34 3.83 -20.98
C GLN A 238 -3.05 3.61 -21.79
N TYR A 239 -1.96 4.32 -21.49
CA TYR A 239 -0.68 4.13 -22.17
C TYR A 239 -0.16 2.70 -22.05
N LYS A 240 -0.31 2.06 -20.89
CA LYS A 240 0.06 0.65 -20.68
C LYS A 240 -0.61 -0.25 -21.72
N HIS A 241 -1.92 -0.09 -21.93
CA HIS A 241 -2.66 -0.88 -22.93
C HIS A 241 -2.26 -0.52 -24.37
N PHE A 242 -2.19 0.78 -24.71
CA PHE A 242 -1.80 1.22 -26.06
C PHE A 242 -0.38 0.76 -26.44
N LEU A 243 0.58 0.89 -25.54
CA LEU A 243 1.98 0.49 -25.76
C LEU A 243 2.12 -1.03 -25.87
N GLN A 244 1.39 -1.81 -25.05
CA GLN A 244 1.37 -3.27 -25.16
C GLN A 244 0.80 -3.73 -26.51
N ASP A 245 -0.32 -3.12 -26.96
CA ASP A 245 -0.90 -3.45 -28.26
C ASP A 245 -0.03 -2.98 -29.44
N LEU A 246 0.60 -1.81 -29.37
CA LEU A 246 1.54 -1.34 -30.40
C LEU A 246 2.77 -2.25 -30.49
N ALA A 247 3.42 -2.56 -29.36
CA ALA A 247 4.58 -3.45 -29.32
C ALA A 247 4.24 -4.86 -29.85
N ALA A 248 3.12 -5.43 -29.42
CA ALA A 248 2.69 -6.77 -29.83
C ALA A 248 2.29 -6.89 -31.31
N ASN A 249 2.13 -5.77 -32.03
CA ASN A 249 1.84 -5.74 -33.47
C ASN A 249 2.94 -5.02 -34.28
N THR A 250 4.12 -4.79 -33.68
CA THR A 250 5.29 -4.21 -34.35
C THR A 250 6.35 -5.28 -34.56
N CYS A 251 7.06 -5.25 -35.70
CA CYS A 251 8.06 -6.27 -36.04
C CYS A 251 9.28 -6.20 -35.09
N PRO A 252 9.70 -7.32 -34.45
CA PRO A 252 10.81 -7.35 -33.50
C PRO A 252 12.14 -6.82 -34.05
N ASP A 253 12.38 -6.98 -35.36
CA ASP A 253 13.63 -6.59 -36.03
C ASP A 253 13.71 -5.07 -36.31
N THR A 254 12.77 -4.26 -35.78
CA THR A 254 12.71 -2.81 -35.98
C THR A 254 13.11 -2.04 -34.72
N PRO A 255 13.82 -0.89 -34.85
CA PRO A 255 14.18 -0.07 -33.70
C PRO A 255 12.97 0.48 -32.94
N GLU A 256 11.81 0.60 -33.60
CA GLU A 256 10.55 0.99 -32.95
C GLU A 256 10.08 -0.06 -31.94
N PHE A 257 10.28 -1.36 -32.19
CA PHE A 257 9.89 -2.42 -31.25
C PHE A 257 10.64 -2.32 -29.92
N GLU A 258 11.95 -2.04 -29.95
CA GLU A 258 12.74 -1.82 -28.74
C GLU A 258 12.29 -0.57 -27.98
N GLN A 259 12.05 0.53 -28.70
CA GLN A 259 11.57 1.79 -28.13
C GLN A 259 10.22 1.60 -27.42
N LEU A 260 9.27 0.93 -28.08
CA LEU A 260 7.96 0.61 -27.51
C LEU A 260 8.09 -0.34 -26.31
N SER A 261 9.00 -1.31 -26.35
CA SER A 261 9.23 -2.26 -25.26
C SER A 261 9.83 -1.58 -24.02
N ARG A 262 10.79 -0.64 -24.19
CA ARG A 262 11.26 0.24 -23.09
C ARG A 262 10.12 1.09 -22.52
N ALA A 263 9.27 1.64 -23.38
CA ALA A 263 8.12 2.43 -22.96
C ALA A 263 7.07 1.62 -22.19
N VAL A 264 6.77 0.38 -22.60
CA VAL A 264 5.89 -0.54 -21.85
C VAL A 264 6.44 -0.73 -20.43
N THR A 265 7.74 -1.02 -20.29
CA THR A 265 8.38 -1.21 -18.97
C THR A 265 8.25 0.05 -18.11
N ALA A 266 8.67 1.21 -18.61
CA ALA A 266 8.67 2.46 -17.85
C ALA A 266 7.26 2.90 -17.43
N VAL A 267 6.25 2.73 -18.29
CA VAL A 267 4.84 3.01 -17.96
C VAL A 267 4.27 1.99 -16.96
N CYS A 268 4.68 0.71 -17.05
CA CYS A 268 4.29 -0.30 -16.07
C CYS A 268 4.81 -0.01 -14.67
N GLU A 269 6.02 0.55 -14.52
CA GLU A 269 6.56 0.99 -13.22
C GLU A 269 5.70 2.09 -12.59
N VAL A 270 5.26 3.08 -13.37
CA VAL A 270 4.36 4.14 -12.89
C VAL A 270 2.97 3.57 -12.55
N SER A 271 2.43 2.66 -13.35
CA SER A 271 1.17 1.95 -13.05
C SER A 271 1.27 1.13 -11.75
N GLN A 272 2.40 0.44 -11.52
CA GLN A 272 2.66 -0.25 -10.26
C GLN A 272 2.78 0.72 -9.06
N ARG A 273 3.33 1.93 -9.27
CA ARG A 273 3.35 2.99 -8.25
C ARG A 273 1.94 3.48 -7.90
N ILE A 274 1.07 3.66 -8.90
CA ILE A 274 -0.35 3.98 -8.71
C ILE A 274 -1.01 2.91 -7.83
N GLU A 275 -0.92 1.62 -8.20
CA GLU A 275 -1.47 0.51 -7.42
C GLU A 275 -0.96 0.50 -5.97
N ASN A 276 0.34 0.68 -5.77
CA ASN A 276 0.95 0.71 -4.44
C ASN A 276 0.44 1.88 -3.60
N ASN A 277 0.24 3.06 -4.21
CA ASN A 277 -0.32 4.22 -3.52
C ASN A 277 -1.81 4.03 -3.19
N THR A 278 -2.59 3.39 -4.06
CA THR A 278 -3.98 2.98 -3.76
C THR A 278 -4.04 2.08 -2.53
N ARG A 279 -3.28 0.98 -2.52
CA ARG A 279 -3.24 0.03 -1.38
C ARG A 279 -2.80 0.72 -0.08
N ARG A 280 -1.82 1.63 -0.14
CA ARG A 280 -1.39 2.45 1.01
C ARG A 280 -2.48 3.39 1.50
N HIS A 281 -3.23 4.01 0.59
CA HIS A 281 -4.33 4.92 0.94
C HIS A 281 -5.50 4.18 1.59
N GLU A 282 -5.94 3.05 1.02
CA GLU A 282 -6.97 2.19 1.59
C GLU A 282 -6.61 1.72 2.99
N ASN A 283 -5.36 1.26 3.18
CA ASN A 283 -4.84 0.92 4.50
C ASN A 283 -4.89 2.12 5.47
N HIS A 284 -4.46 3.31 5.04
CA HIS A 284 -4.56 4.53 5.87
C HIS A 284 -6.01 4.84 6.29
N LEU A 285 -6.98 4.65 5.38
CA LEU A 285 -8.41 4.81 5.70
C LEU A 285 -8.87 3.76 6.73
N GLN A 286 -8.43 2.51 6.63
CA GLN A 286 -8.72 1.47 7.63
C GLN A 286 -8.12 1.80 9.01
N LEU A 287 -6.85 2.22 9.07
CA LEU A 287 -6.24 2.66 10.33
C LEU A 287 -6.99 3.87 10.92
N CYS A 288 -7.45 4.81 10.08
CA CYS A 288 -8.26 5.94 10.53
C CYS A 288 -9.65 5.52 11.03
N ARG A 289 -10.28 4.51 10.43
CA ARG A 289 -11.54 3.91 10.89
C ARG A 289 -11.35 3.31 12.29
N VAL A 290 -10.36 2.44 12.46
CA VAL A 290 -10.09 1.81 13.77
C VAL A 290 -9.70 2.85 14.82
N GLN A 291 -8.92 3.88 14.47
CA GLN A 291 -8.57 4.95 15.40
C GLN A 291 -9.80 5.73 15.92
N LYS A 292 -10.85 5.91 15.11
CA LYS A 292 -12.12 6.54 15.51
C LYS A 292 -12.98 5.65 16.41
N LEU A 293 -12.90 4.33 16.23
CA LEU A 293 -13.57 3.34 17.08
C LEU A 293 -12.95 3.25 18.48
N LEU A 294 -11.72 3.75 18.67
CA LEU A 294 -11.02 3.69 19.95
C LEU A 294 -11.29 4.93 20.82
N LYS A 295 -11.62 4.70 22.10
CA LYS A 295 -11.79 5.74 23.11
C LYS A 295 -10.43 6.16 23.70
N GLY A 296 -10.22 7.47 23.80
CA GLY A 296 -9.08 8.07 24.50
C GLY A 296 -7.85 8.28 23.63
N ARG A 297 -6.84 8.98 24.18
CA ARG A 297 -5.58 9.32 23.48
C ARG A 297 -4.45 8.30 23.68
N SER A 298 -4.64 7.31 24.55
CA SER A 298 -3.62 6.31 24.93
C SER A 298 -3.40 5.24 23.85
N THR A 299 -4.46 4.76 23.21
CA THR A 299 -4.36 3.74 22.16
C THR A 299 -4.22 4.38 20.78
N LYS A 300 -2.98 4.53 20.30
CA LYS A 300 -2.67 5.07 18.97
C LYS A 300 -2.39 3.95 17.98
N VAL A 301 -3.30 3.73 17.04
CA VAL A 301 -3.13 2.75 15.95
C VAL A 301 -2.54 3.36 14.69
N LEU A 302 -2.61 4.68 14.51
CA LEU A 302 -1.93 5.38 13.42
C LEU A 302 -0.40 5.38 13.64
N ALA A 303 0.33 4.61 12.84
CA ALA A 303 1.79 4.55 12.83
C ALA A 303 2.33 4.34 11.41
N ALA A 304 3.56 4.79 11.13
CA ALA A 304 4.22 4.55 9.87
C ALA A 304 4.52 3.04 9.68
N GLY A 305 4.42 2.54 8.45
CA GLY A 305 4.69 1.14 8.12
C GLY A 305 3.67 0.11 8.60
N ARG A 306 2.70 0.49 9.44
CA ARG A 306 1.63 -0.39 9.94
C ARG A 306 0.58 -0.66 8.88
N TRP A 307 0.15 -1.92 8.76
CA TRP A 307 -0.98 -2.33 7.94
C TRP A 307 -2.09 -2.91 8.80
N TYR A 308 -3.34 -2.53 8.55
CA TYR A 308 -4.52 -3.24 9.04
C TYR A 308 -4.64 -4.59 8.30
N ILE A 309 -4.93 -5.65 9.05
CA ILE A 309 -5.12 -7.00 8.49
C ILE A 309 -6.57 -7.44 8.67
N ARG A 310 -7.06 -7.52 9.91
CA ARG A 310 -8.43 -7.92 10.20
C ARG A 310 -8.89 -7.47 11.59
N GLU A 311 -10.18 -7.63 11.85
CA GLU A 311 -10.77 -7.48 13.18
C GLU A 311 -11.80 -8.57 13.46
N GLY A 312 -12.25 -8.69 14.71
CA GLY A 312 -13.27 -9.67 15.09
C GLY A 312 -13.34 -9.95 16.58
N TRP A 313 -14.38 -10.71 16.98
CA TRP A 313 -14.61 -11.10 18.36
C TRP A 313 -14.07 -12.51 18.63
N LEU A 314 -13.22 -12.64 19.66
CA LEU A 314 -12.71 -13.92 20.14
C LEU A 314 -12.94 -14.05 21.65
N LYS A 315 -13.11 -15.28 22.14
CA LYS A 315 -13.16 -15.56 23.58
C LYS A 315 -11.73 -15.74 24.10
N VAL A 316 -11.33 -14.94 25.09
CA VAL A 316 -10.04 -15.09 25.78
C VAL A 316 -10.22 -16.02 26.97
N VAL A 317 -9.43 -17.10 27.04
CA VAL A 317 -9.42 -18.02 28.19
C VAL A 317 -8.56 -17.39 29.31
N PRO A 318 -9.10 -17.10 30.50
CA PRO A 318 -8.36 -16.52 31.62
C PRO A 318 -7.46 -17.56 32.33
N PRO A 319 -6.30 -17.17 32.90
CA PRO A 319 -5.36 -18.11 33.54
C PRO A 319 -5.84 -18.83 34.82
N LYS A 320 -7.05 -18.54 35.32
CA LYS A 320 -7.53 -18.99 36.65
C LYS A 320 -8.88 -19.73 36.59
N GLY A 321 -9.08 -20.58 35.57
CA GLY A 321 -10.29 -21.42 35.44
C GLY A 321 -11.62 -20.64 35.37
N LYS A 322 -11.58 -19.35 35.02
CA LYS A 322 -12.78 -18.51 34.89
C LYS A 322 -13.32 -18.63 33.47
N GLU A 323 -14.63 -18.42 33.30
CA GLU A 323 -15.26 -18.51 31.98
C GLU A 323 -14.58 -17.63 30.92
N ALA A 324 -14.44 -18.17 29.71
CA ALA A 324 -13.81 -17.51 28.57
C ALA A 324 -14.59 -16.26 28.12
N LYS A 325 -13.92 -15.10 28.10
CA LYS A 325 -14.59 -13.80 27.95
C LYS A 325 -14.46 -13.25 26.52
N PRO A 326 -15.56 -12.84 25.87
CA PRO A 326 -15.49 -12.21 24.55
C PRO A 326 -14.74 -10.88 24.60
N LYS A 327 -13.84 -10.68 23.64
CA LYS A 327 -13.05 -9.48 23.43
C LYS A 327 -13.00 -9.15 21.95
N MET A 328 -12.94 -7.86 21.64
CA MET A 328 -12.70 -7.39 20.29
C MET A 328 -11.20 -7.36 20.04
N PHE A 329 -10.77 -7.86 18.90
CA PHE A 329 -9.38 -7.85 18.48
C PHE A 329 -9.24 -7.08 17.16
N PHE A 330 -8.18 -6.28 17.05
CA PHE A 330 -7.74 -5.66 15.81
C PHE A 330 -6.31 -6.14 15.53
N LEU A 331 -6.12 -6.87 14.42
CA LEU A 331 -4.83 -7.36 13.97
C LEU A 331 -4.23 -6.40 12.96
N PHE A 332 -3.00 -6.01 13.26
CA PHE A 332 -2.14 -5.22 12.39
C PHE A 332 -0.88 -6.02 12.03
N SER A 333 -0.12 -5.54 11.05
CA SER A 333 1.11 -6.19 10.58
C SER A 333 2.21 -6.33 11.63
N ASP A 334 2.19 -5.49 12.67
CA ASP A 334 3.21 -5.40 13.73
C ASP A 334 2.68 -5.75 15.13
N MET A 335 1.35 -5.76 15.32
CA MET A 335 0.74 -5.96 16.64
C MET A 335 -0.69 -6.50 16.58
N LEU A 336 -1.09 -7.19 17.65
CA LEU A 336 -2.48 -7.55 17.96
C LEU A 336 -2.99 -6.65 19.09
N LEU A 337 -4.03 -5.85 18.84
CA LEU A 337 -4.69 -5.01 19.84
C LEU A 337 -5.91 -5.74 20.41
N GLN A 338 -5.89 -6.03 21.71
CA GLN A 338 -7.06 -6.48 22.47
C GLN A 338 -7.82 -5.26 23.00
N ALA A 339 -9.13 -5.20 22.73
CA ALA A 339 -9.99 -4.12 23.17
C ALA A 339 -11.28 -4.62 23.86
N LYS A 340 -11.85 -3.76 24.72
CA LYS A 340 -13.15 -3.98 25.39
C LYS A 340 -14.10 -2.88 24.94
N ARG A 341 -15.32 -3.25 24.52
CA ARG A 341 -16.39 -2.27 24.26
C ARG A 341 -16.66 -1.44 25.52
N CYS A 342 -16.87 -0.14 25.35
CA CYS A 342 -17.29 0.75 26.44
C CYS A 342 -18.68 0.35 26.94
N SER A 343 -19.06 0.80 28.14
CA SER A 343 -20.45 0.64 28.61
C SER A 343 -21.40 1.36 27.66
N GLN A 344 -22.49 0.71 27.27
CA GLN A 344 -23.52 1.31 26.42
C GLN A 344 -24.17 2.54 27.07
N LEU A 345 -24.20 2.57 28.41
CA LEU A 345 -24.66 3.71 29.23
C LEU A 345 -23.70 4.91 29.21
N HIS A 346 -22.56 4.85 28.51
CA HIS A 346 -21.62 5.97 28.44
C HIS A 346 -22.10 7.03 27.44
N PRO A 347 -22.42 8.27 27.86
CA PRO A 347 -23.13 9.26 27.02
C PRO A 347 -22.55 9.51 25.62
N SER A 348 -21.22 9.56 25.50
CA SER A 348 -20.51 9.88 24.25
C SER A 348 -19.66 8.75 23.65
N ASN A 349 -19.70 7.52 24.20
CA ASN A 349 -18.78 6.44 23.79
C ASN A 349 -19.37 5.02 23.81
N GLY A 350 -20.68 4.80 23.92
CA GLY A 350 -21.28 3.44 24.01
C GLY A 350 -21.04 2.51 22.79
N ASP A 351 -20.65 3.10 21.67
CA ASP A 351 -20.22 2.47 20.42
C ASP A 351 -18.71 2.16 20.36
N LYS A 352 -17.89 2.83 21.18
CA LYS A 352 -16.42 2.77 21.12
C LYS A 352 -15.81 1.63 21.93
N PHE A 353 -14.54 1.36 21.66
CA PHE A 353 -13.71 0.39 22.36
C PHE A 353 -12.59 1.06 23.14
N THR A 354 -12.30 0.58 24.35
CA THR A 354 -11.08 0.94 25.09
C THR A 354 -10.03 -0.14 24.82
N GLY A 355 -8.86 0.25 24.32
CA GLY A 355 -7.71 -0.66 24.20
C GLY A 355 -7.26 -1.15 25.57
N GLN A 356 -7.04 -2.46 25.71
CA GLN A 356 -6.61 -3.08 26.98
C GLN A 356 -5.15 -3.51 26.94
N HIS A 357 -4.77 -4.27 25.90
CA HIS A 357 -3.42 -4.76 25.72
C HIS A 357 -3.02 -4.66 24.25
N MET A 358 -1.76 -4.28 24.01
CA MET A 358 -1.14 -4.26 22.69
C MET A 358 -0.03 -5.30 22.72
N TYR A 359 -0.17 -6.36 21.93
CA TYR A 359 0.80 -7.45 21.85
C TYR A 359 1.63 -7.29 20.58
N PRO A 360 2.94 -6.93 20.66
CA PRO A 360 3.82 -6.91 19.50
C PRO A 360 3.97 -8.31 18.92
N LEU A 361 3.98 -8.43 17.60
CA LEU A 361 4.04 -9.73 16.90
C LEU A 361 5.46 -10.21 16.56
N GLN A 362 6.49 -9.39 16.79
CA GLN A 362 7.88 -9.69 16.40
C GLN A 362 8.35 -11.05 16.94
N ASP A 363 8.16 -11.25 18.26
CA ASP A 363 8.60 -12.43 19.01
C ASP A 363 7.43 -13.34 19.39
N CYS A 364 6.34 -13.32 18.61
CA CYS A 364 5.16 -14.13 18.86
C CYS A 364 5.28 -15.50 18.18
N THR A 365 4.94 -16.58 18.88
CA THR A 365 4.62 -17.87 18.24
C THR A 365 3.11 -18.11 18.25
N VAL A 366 2.60 -18.66 17.15
CA VAL A 366 1.17 -18.90 16.92
C VAL A 366 0.96 -20.39 16.73
N GLU A 367 0.28 -21.02 17.66
CA GLU A 367 0.01 -22.45 17.65
C GLU A 367 -1.49 -22.70 17.65
N LYS A 368 -1.95 -23.70 16.89
CA LYS A 368 -3.31 -24.22 17.01
C LYS A 368 -3.27 -25.38 17.99
N VAL A 369 -3.88 -25.23 19.16
CA VAL A 369 -3.90 -26.27 20.20
C VAL A 369 -4.88 -27.37 19.82
N PHE A 370 -6.08 -26.99 19.39
CA PHE A 370 -7.05 -27.90 18.77
C PHE A 370 -7.99 -27.15 17.82
N GLY A 371 -8.83 -27.90 17.10
CA GLY A 371 -9.63 -27.39 15.98
C GLY A 371 -8.95 -27.61 14.63
N HIS A 372 -8.22 -28.72 14.48
CA HIS A 372 -7.52 -29.10 13.24
C HIS A 372 -8.46 -29.73 12.18
N THR A 373 -9.64 -30.20 12.58
CA THR A 373 -10.62 -30.89 11.74
C THR A 373 -11.87 -30.02 11.52
N LYS A 374 -12.96 -30.57 10.94
CA LYS A 374 -14.26 -29.89 10.77
C LYS A 374 -15.06 -29.79 12.10
N SER A 375 -14.39 -29.43 13.19
CA SER A 375 -14.95 -29.27 14.54
C SER A 375 -15.80 -28.00 14.69
N ARG A 376 -16.53 -27.86 15.80
CA ARG A 376 -17.25 -26.62 16.18
C ARG A 376 -16.31 -25.56 16.75
N GLY A 377 -15.32 -25.14 15.95
CA GLY A 377 -14.28 -24.19 16.36
C GLY A 377 -13.08 -24.83 17.06
N GLY A 378 -12.34 -24.05 17.84
CA GLY A 378 -11.08 -24.49 18.45
C GLY A 378 -10.34 -23.43 19.24
N LEU A 379 -9.06 -23.68 19.52
CA LEU A 379 -8.20 -22.84 20.36
C LEU A 379 -6.85 -22.55 19.69
N LEU A 380 -6.47 -21.27 19.71
CA LEU A 380 -5.15 -20.79 19.35
C LEU A 380 -4.38 -20.39 20.61
N SER A 381 -3.10 -20.74 20.68
CA SER A 381 -2.15 -20.22 21.67
C SER A 381 -1.26 -19.18 21.00
N LEU A 382 -1.22 -17.98 21.57
CA LEU A 382 -0.25 -16.94 21.24
C LEU A 382 0.75 -16.83 22.39
N ASN A 383 1.97 -17.30 22.14
CA ASN A 383 3.06 -17.17 23.10
C ASN A 383 3.88 -15.92 22.75
N PHE A 384 4.13 -15.08 23.75
CA PHE A 384 4.98 -13.88 23.68
C PHE A 384 6.03 -13.96 24.80
N PRO A 385 7.17 -13.25 24.73
CA PRO A 385 8.27 -13.38 25.70
C PRO A 385 7.90 -13.11 27.18
N LYS A 386 6.76 -12.45 27.44
CA LYS A 386 6.27 -12.12 28.79
C LYS A 386 4.78 -12.42 29.00
N ALA A 387 4.12 -13.11 28.07
CA ALA A 387 2.69 -13.39 28.15
C ALA A 387 2.27 -14.59 27.27
N LYS A 388 1.30 -15.38 27.73
CA LYS A 388 0.60 -16.38 26.93
C LYS A 388 -0.87 -15.99 26.83
N VAL A 389 -1.41 -15.95 25.62
CA VAL A 389 -2.80 -15.56 25.35
C VAL A 389 -3.51 -16.69 24.61
N LEU A 390 -4.51 -17.27 25.26
CA LEU A 390 -5.33 -18.36 24.72
C LEU A 390 -6.61 -17.78 24.11
N LEU A 391 -6.77 -17.95 22.79
CA LEU A 391 -7.86 -17.38 22.00
C LEU A 391 -8.74 -18.48 21.40
N MET A 392 -10.04 -18.43 21.68
CA MET A 392 -11.03 -19.40 21.23
C MET A 392 -12.05 -18.76 20.30
N SER A 393 -12.40 -19.46 19.23
CA SER A 393 -13.58 -19.20 18.40
C SER A 393 -14.42 -20.47 18.31
N SER A 394 -15.75 -20.32 18.33
CA SER A 394 -16.69 -21.43 18.12
C SER A 394 -17.06 -21.63 16.64
N ASN A 395 -16.56 -20.78 15.75
CA ASN A 395 -16.65 -20.95 14.30
C ASN A 395 -15.28 -21.43 13.78
N GLN A 396 -15.28 -22.55 13.05
CA GLN A 396 -14.08 -23.19 12.51
C GLN A 396 -13.41 -22.40 11.39
N GLU A 397 -14.20 -21.73 10.54
CA GLU A 397 -13.71 -20.91 9.44
C GLU A 397 -13.03 -19.65 9.99
N ASP A 398 -13.72 -18.92 10.88
CA ASP A 398 -13.14 -17.75 11.56
C ASP A 398 -11.86 -18.10 12.35
N LEU A 399 -11.83 -19.26 13.04
CA LEU A 399 -10.62 -19.75 13.72
C LEU A 399 -9.47 -19.99 12.73
N ASN A 400 -9.75 -20.62 11.58
CA ASN A 400 -8.77 -20.89 10.53
C ASN A 400 -8.24 -19.56 9.96
N ASP A 401 -9.11 -18.62 9.66
CA ASP A 401 -8.75 -17.30 9.14
C ASP A 401 -7.94 -16.49 10.15
N TRP A 402 -8.23 -16.62 11.45
CA TRP A 402 -7.43 -15.99 12.52
C TRP A 402 -6.04 -16.59 12.56
N TYR A 403 -5.94 -17.92 12.58
CA TYR A 403 -4.66 -18.62 12.56
C TYR A 403 -3.81 -18.26 11.34
N GLN A 404 -4.40 -18.25 10.13
CA GLN A 404 -3.69 -17.89 8.91
C GLN A 404 -3.25 -16.42 8.90
N SER A 405 -4.11 -15.50 9.35
CA SER A 405 -3.80 -14.06 9.43
C SER A 405 -2.68 -13.78 10.43
N LEU A 406 -2.76 -14.36 11.63
CA LEU A 406 -1.76 -14.23 12.69
C LEU A 406 -0.41 -14.83 12.26
N SER A 407 -0.42 -16.07 11.77
CA SER A 407 0.80 -16.76 11.30
C SER A 407 1.45 -16.03 10.13
N SER A 408 0.65 -15.49 9.20
CA SER A 408 1.17 -14.72 8.06
C SER A 408 1.74 -13.36 8.48
N ALA A 409 1.17 -12.70 9.49
CA ALA A 409 1.69 -11.45 10.03
C ALA A 409 3.06 -11.68 10.73
N VAL A 410 3.11 -12.65 11.65
CA VAL A 410 4.33 -13.05 12.36
C VAL A 410 5.45 -13.45 11.40
N ARG A 411 5.18 -14.35 10.45
CA ARG A 411 6.16 -14.80 9.45
C ARG A 411 6.72 -13.63 8.62
N LYS A 412 5.87 -12.67 8.24
CA LYS A 412 6.27 -11.47 7.47
C LYS A 412 7.12 -10.48 8.28
N LEU A 413 7.01 -10.46 9.60
CA LEU A 413 7.91 -9.67 10.46
C LEU A 413 9.26 -10.34 10.60
N GLN A 414 9.25 -11.65 10.88
CA GLN A 414 10.47 -12.44 11.05
C GLN A 414 11.31 -12.44 9.76
N SER A 415 10.70 -12.65 8.59
CA SER A 415 11.42 -12.66 7.31
C SER A 415 12.06 -11.32 6.93
N LYS A 416 11.52 -10.18 7.42
CA LYS A 416 12.12 -8.85 7.21
C LYS A 416 13.40 -8.65 8.03
N GLN A 417 13.54 -9.37 9.14
CA GLN A 417 14.73 -9.31 9.99
C GLN A 417 15.86 -10.24 9.49
N THR A 418 15.52 -11.26 8.67
CA THR A 418 16.49 -12.21 8.09
C THR A 418 17.19 -11.70 6.82
N VAL A 419 16.93 -10.47 6.37
CA VAL A 419 17.72 -9.84 5.31
C VAL A 419 19.06 -9.39 5.90
N VAL A 420 20.00 -10.34 5.94
CA VAL A 420 21.40 -10.09 6.27
C VAL A 420 21.94 -9.06 5.29
N TYR A 421 22.43 -7.93 5.81
CA TYR A 421 23.30 -7.05 5.04
C TYR A 421 24.58 -7.81 4.69
N GLN A 422 24.63 -8.37 3.49
CA GLN A 422 25.89 -8.79 2.90
C GLN A 422 26.68 -7.49 2.66
N ARG A 423 27.73 -7.27 3.46
CA ARG A 423 28.61 -6.11 3.33
C ARG A 423 29.38 -6.24 2.02
N ASP A 424 29.01 -5.46 1.02
CA ASP A 424 29.90 -5.17 -0.08
C ASP A 424 31.06 -4.31 0.46
N ASN A 425 32.25 -4.90 0.50
CA ASN A 425 33.49 -4.17 0.75
C ASN A 425 33.83 -3.35 -0.51
N PRO A 426 33.89 -2.01 -0.45
CA PRO A 426 34.48 -1.24 -1.53
C PRO A 426 35.99 -1.49 -1.55
N VAL A 427 36.47 -2.15 -2.61
CA VAL A 427 37.90 -2.32 -2.87
C VAL A 427 38.49 -0.95 -3.22
N HIS A 428 39.24 -0.37 -2.29
CA HIS A 428 40.12 0.76 -2.62
C HIS A 428 41.30 0.23 -3.44
N SER A 429 41.32 0.56 -4.73
CA SER A 429 42.51 0.36 -5.57
C SER A 429 43.61 1.33 -5.12
N ALA A 430 44.69 0.78 -4.58
CA ALA A 430 45.91 1.53 -4.29
C ALA A 430 46.88 1.39 -5.48
N ALA A 431 47.27 2.52 -6.08
CA ALA A 431 48.33 2.57 -7.08
C ALA A 431 49.12 3.87 -6.94
N ALA A 432 50.23 3.82 -6.20
CA ALA A 432 51.20 4.89 -6.06
C ALA A 432 52.62 4.34 -5.84
N ALA A 433 53.28 3.97 -6.93
CA ALA A 433 54.72 3.84 -7.11
C ALA A 433 54.95 3.88 -8.63
N ALA A 434 55.37 5.01 -9.19
CA ALA A 434 56.76 5.43 -9.31
C ALA A 434 57.47 4.76 -10.48
N ASP A 435 57.66 5.52 -11.57
CA ASP A 435 58.92 5.51 -12.30
C ASP A 435 59.16 6.85 -13.00
N ALA A 436 60.43 7.22 -13.17
CA ALA A 436 60.84 8.55 -13.62
C ALA A 436 61.22 8.56 -15.11
N LEU A 437 61.05 9.70 -15.78
CA LEU A 437 61.88 10.08 -16.94
C LEU A 437 61.85 11.60 -17.20
N SER A 438 62.96 12.06 -17.77
CA SER A 438 63.52 13.41 -17.81
C SER A 438 62.76 14.51 -18.57
N SER A 439 62.79 15.70 -17.95
CA SER A 439 62.91 17.06 -18.50
C SER A 439 63.18 17.29 -20.01
N SER A 440 62.44 18.25 -20.58
CA SER A 440 62.99 19.46 -21.25
C SER A 440 61.91 20.56 -21.18
N ASP A 441 62.10 21.67 -20.46
CA ASP A 441 63.00 22.82 -20.67
C ASP A 441 62.39 23.91 -21.56
N SER A 442 61.93 25.02 -20.95
CA SER A 442 62.04 26.39 -21.51
C SER A 442 61.46 27.48 -20.58
N ASN A 443 62.39 28.15 -19.88
CA ASN A 443 62.58 29.61 -19.90
C ASN A 443 61.64 30.59 -19.12
N ALA A 444 62.31 31.55 -18.46
CA ALA A 444 61.89 32.88 -18.00
C ALA A 444 60.61 33.05 -17.11
N GLY A 445 60.65 33.72 -15.96
CA GLY A 445 61.82 34.24 -15.24
C GLY A 445 61.50 35.25 -14.13
N ARG A 446 62.45 35.34 -13.18
CA ARG A 446 62.85 36.57 -12.47
C ARG A 446 61.90 37.18 -11.40
N LYS A 447 62.17 36.76 -10.15
CA LYS A 447 62.38 37.61 -8.94
C LYS A 447 61.16 38.33 -8.32
N ARG A 448 61.14 38.71 -7.03
CA ARG A 448 61.78 38.23 -5.77
C ARG A 448 61.34 39.21 -4.66
N ASN A 449 61.11 38.75 -3.42
CA ASN A 449 61.35 39.51 -2.17
C ASN A 449 60.47 40.78 -1.89
N LEU A 450 60.29 41.28 -0.65
CA LEU A 450 60.49 40.79 0.74
C LEU A 450 59.91 41.86 1.72
N GLU A 451 59.36 41.47 2.88
CA GLU A 451 59.32 42.22 4.19
C GLU A 451 58.78 43.69 4.24
N ALA A 452 58.38 44.31 5.37
CA ALA A 452 57.96 43.90 6.73
C ALA A 452 57.35 45.13 7.47
N HIS A 453 57.13 45.00 8.80
CA HIS A 453 56.67 46.02 9.77
C HIS A 453 55.16 46.31 9.82
N LYS A 454 54.53 46.54 10.99
CA LYS A 454 54.69 46.06 12.39
C LYS A 454 53.37 46.40 13.14
N PRO A 455 53.02 45.80 14.29
CA PRO A 455 51.74 45.99 15.01
C PRO A 455 51.93 47.00 16.19
N PRO A 456 51.07 47.07 17.24
CA PRO A 456 49.71 46.54 17.50
C PRO A 456 48.70 47.62 18.00
N VAL A 457 47.49 47.22 18.41
CA VAL A 457 46.83 47.50 19.73
C VAL A 457 45.41 46.88 19.75
N GLU A 458 44.98 46.36 20.90
CA GLU A 458 43.75 45.55 21.12
C GLU A 458 42.60 46.32 21.81
N TRP A 459 41.36 45.83 21.64
CA TRP A 459 40.13 46.01 22.46
C TRP A 459 38.95 45.46 21.62
N GLU A 460 38.30 44.32 21.91
CA GLU A 460 37.35 44.00 23.01
C GLU A 460 36.12 44.94 23.12
N SER A 461 35.07 44.64 23.89
CA SER A 461 34.10 43.54 23.67
C SER A 461 32.68 43.92 24.18
N SER A 462 31.66 43.11 23.82
CA SER A 462 30.42 42.86 24.60
C SER A 462 29.24 43.88 24.61
N ALA A 463 28.04 43.36 24.99
CA ALA A 463 26.69 44.00 25.00
C ALA A 463 26.37 44.70 26.38
N PRO A 464 25.12 44.99 26.91
CA PRO A 464 23.75 44.46 26.65
C PRO A 464 22.48 45.38 26.91
N LYS A 465 21.29 44.75 26.96
CA LYS A 465 19.90 45.10 27.43
C LYS A 465 19.65 46.32 28.38
N ARG A 466 18.46 46.99 28.27
CA ARG A 466 17.26 46.92 29.21
C ARG A 466 16.27 48.13 29.24
N MET A 467 14.95 47.85 29.09
CA MET A 467 13.67 48.46 29.60
C MET A 467 13.44 49.98 29.93
N LYS A 468 12.24 50.48 29.52
CA LYS A 468 11.08 51.03 30.33
C LYS A 468 10.59 52.51 30.20
N GLN A 469 9.26 52.63 29.98
CA GLN A 469 8.24 53.53 30.60
C GLN A 469 7.75 54.89 29.98
N SER A 470 6.44 54.88 29.63
CA SER A 470 5.35 55.90 29.79
C SER A 470 5.42 57.35 29.30
N THR A 471 4.43 57.76 28.47
CA THR A 471 3.36 58.77 28.78
C THR A 471 2.27 58.83 27.68
N ALA A 472 1.11 59.41 27.99
CA ALA A 472 -0.05 59.76 27.13
C ALA A 472 -0.53 61.20 27.55
N PRO A 473 -1.57 61.86 26.98
CA PRO A 473 -2.62 61.41 26.04
C PRO A 473 -2.98 62.43 24.90
N GLU A 474 -4.00 62.13 24.06
CA GLU A 474 -5.23 62.96 23.91
C GLU A 474 -6.28 62.35 22.93
N GLN A 475 -7.56 62.47 23.32
CA GLN A 475 -8.83 62.67 22.57
C GLN A 475 -8.94 62.23 21.09
N SER A 476 -10.02 61.62 20.55
CA SER A 476 -11.32 61.06 21.01
C SER A 476 -11.84 60.10 19.89
N SER A 477 -12.99 59.41 19.89
CA SER A 477 -14.19 59.30 20.76
C SER A 477 -14.64 57.81 20.87
N ALA A 478 -15.50 57.40 21.82
CA ALA A 478 -16.98 57.27 21.77
C ALA A 478 -17.54 56.67 20.46
N GLU A 479 -18.31 55.57 20.44
CA GLU A 479 -19.00 54.78 21.50
C GLU A 479 -19.07 53.28 21.05
N GLU A 480 -18.83 52.29 21.92
CA GLU A 480 -19.83 51.54 22.73
C GLU A 480 -20.89 50.77 21.91
N SER A 481 -21.43 49.59 22.28
CA SER A 481 -21.29 48.63 23.39
C SER A 481 -22.11 47.38 22.94
N THR A 482 -22.07 46.13 23.44
CA THR A 482 -21.51 45.49 24.65
C THR A 482 -21.65 43.96 24.50
N SER A 483 -20.91 43.18 25.30
CA SER A 483 -21.39 41.94 26.00
C SER A 483 -21.89 40.72 25.17
N SER A 484 -21.64 39.46 25.55
CA SER A 484 -20.66 38.86 26.48
C SER A 484 -20.46 37.39 26.08
N CYS A 485 -19.33 36.82 26.50
CA CYS A 485 -19.14 35.38 26.54
C CYS A 485 -20.16 34.71 27.48
N VAL A 486 -20.72 33.57 27.07
CA VAL A 486 -21.12 32.47 27.95
C VAL A 486 -20.60 31.18 27.36
N ILE A 487 -19.99 30.35 28.21
CA ILE A 487 -19.48 29.02 27.89
C ILE A 487 -20.61 28.00 28.06
N LEU A 488 -20.78 27.10 27.09
CA LEU A 488 -21.12 25.68 27.28
C LEU A 488 -20.65 24.85 26.08
#